data_AF-A0A356XFY7-F1
#
_entry.id   AF-A0A356XFY7-F1
#
_cell.length_a   1.000
_cell.length_b   1.000
_cell.length_c   1.000
_cell.angle_alpha   90.00
_cell.angle_beta   90.00
_cell.angle_gamma   90.00
#
_symmetry.space_group_name_H-M   'P 1'
#
loop_
_entity.id
_entity.type
_entity.pdbx_description
1 polymer ?
#
loop_
_entity_poly.entity_id
_entity_poly.type
_entity_poly.pdbx_seq_one_letter_code
_entity_poly.pdbx_strand_id
1 'polypeptide(L)'
;MIQRDHILWYKQPAKQWMEALPIGNGRLGGMVFGQVENERIQLNEDSLWYGGPSDLHHPDTKKHIPEIRQLLFEGKTKEAEFLASMAMTSAPKYLKPYHPLCDLLIGFWDHPAAQAEEYRRELDMEKGVVRVSYKINGIRFTREIFASHTNQVMVLRFGCDQPEKLSMKATLYRRPFDPGSRPDGTGTLIMNGRSGEDGVHYSCLLKAISEGGTIKNIGDFLFIQRANAVTLILAAATSFRHESPEEICRQRVQHAVDAGFRSLKSRHEDDHQEIFNRVQL
;
A
#
# COMPACT_ATOMS: atom_id res chain seq x y z
N MET A 1 15.49 -1.85 -31.67
CA MET A 1 14.45 -1.68 -30.63
C MET A 1 14.51 -2.93 -29.76
N ILE A 2 14.90 -2.81 -28.50
CA ILE A 2 14.91 -3.97 -27.59
C ILE A 2 13.45 -4.23 -27.22
N GLN A 3 12.95 -5.40 -27.59
CA GLN A 3 11.63 -5.87 -27.19
C GLN A 3 11.65 -6.03 -25.66
N ARG A 4 10.77 -5.33 -24.95
CA ARG A 4 10.64 -5.46 -23.49
C ARG A 4 9.62 -6.56 -23.22
N ASP A 5 10.09 -7.79 -23.06
CA ASP A 5 9.23 -8.98 -22.97
C ASP A 5 8.53 -9.14 -21.60
N HIS A 6 8.81 -8.27 -20.62
CA HIS A 6 8.28 -8.37 -19.25
C HIS A 6 7.43 -7.16 -18.83
N ILE A 7 6.58 -6.67 -19.74
CA ILE A 7 5.68 -5.54 -19.49
C ILE A 7 4.21 -5.98 -19.50
N LEU A 8 3.52 -5.80 -18.37
CA LEU A 8 2.06 -5.86 -18.33
C LEU A 8 1.49 -4.46 -18.57
N TRP A 9 0.71 -4.23 -19.62
CA TRP A 9 0.24 -2.88 -19.96
C TRP A 9 -1.22 -2.83 -20.42
N TYR A 10 -1.83 -1.66 -20.23
CA TYR A 10 -3.24 -1.40 -20.50
C TYR A 10 -3.44 0.00 -21.09
N LYS A 11 -4.44 0.13 -21.97
CA LYS A 11 -4.86 1.40 -22.60
C LYS A 11 -5.95 2.15 -21.84
N GLN A 12 -6.31 1.69 -20.65
CA GLN A 12 -7.35 2.31 -19.83
C GLN A 12 -7.06 2.16 -18.33
N PRO A 13 -7.52 3.11 -17.49
CA PRO A 13 -7.44 2.98 -16.03
C PRO A 13 -8.18 1.75 -15.51
N ALA A 14 -7.77 1.27 -14.33
CA ALA A 14 -8.51 0.25 -13.60
C ALA A 14 -9.85 0.81 -13.10
N LYS A 15 -10.95 0.07 -13.33
CA LYS A 15 -12.29 0.37 -12.81
C LYS A 15 -12.54 -0.28 -11.45
N GLN A 16 -11.86 -1.39 -11.19
CA GLN A 16 -12.01 -2.20 -9.99
C GLN A 16 -10.64 -2.69 -9.50
N TRP A 17 -10.60 -3.15 -8.26
CA TRP A 17 -9.36 -3.54 -7.59
C TRP A 17 -8.59 -4.65 -8.33
N MET A 18 -9.30 -5.65 -8.89
CA MET A 18 -8.70 -6.75 -9.64
C MET A 18 -7.98 -6.32 -10.94
N GLU A 19 -8.22 -5.11 -11.42
CA GLU A 19 -7.57 -4.56 -12.62
C GLU A 19 -6.36 -3.67 -12.28
N ALA A 20 -6.18 -3.31 -11.01
CA ALA A 20 -5.08 -2.45 -10.55
C ALA A 20 -3.75 -3.20 -10.59
N LEU A 21 -2.64 -2.46 -10.74
CA LEU A 21 -1.30 -3.04 -10.82
C LEU A 21 -0.69 -3.17 -9.42
N PRO A 22 -0.29 -4.39 -9.00
CA PRO A 22 0.36 -4.59 -7.71
C PRO A 22 1.82 -4.14 -7.74
N ILE A 23 2.25 -3.50 -6.65
CA ILE A 23 3.65 -3.27 -6.30
C ILE A 23 3.85 -3.58 -4.81
N GLY A 24 5.06 -3.96 -4.43
CA GLY A 24 5.38 -4.15 -3.02
C GLY A 24 6.85 -4.42 -2.77
N ASN A 25 7.28 -4.28 -1.51
CA ASN A 25 8.66 -4.50 -1.08
C ASN A 25 8.81 -5.64 -0.05
N GLY A 26 7.84 -6.56 -0.06
CA GLY A 26 7.68 -7.65 0.92
C GLY A 26 6.92 -7.24 2.17
N ARG A 27 6.84 -5.93 2.49
CA ARG A 27 6.16 -5.41 3.69
C ARG A 27 5.06 -4.40 3.36
N LEU A 28 5.39 -3.36 2.60
CA LEU A 28 4.45 -2.40 2.04
C LEU A 28 3.98 -2.87 0.68
N GLY A 29 2.67 -2.80 0.45
CA GLY A 29 2.03 -3.11 -0.81
C GLY A 29 1.18 -1.94 -1.30
N GLY A 30 1.02 -1.85 -2.62
CA GLY A 30 0.18 -0.86 -3.29
C GLY A 30 -0.51 -1.44 -4.51
N MET A 31 -1.82 -1.20 -4.63
CA MET A 31 -2.59 -1.50 -5.84
C MET A 31 -2.87 -0.20 -6.57
N VAL A 32 -2.19 0.01 -7.70
CA VAL A 32 -2.21 1.27 -8.47
C VAL A 32 -3.32 1.23 -9.53
N PHE A 33 -4.29 2.14 -9.43
CA PHE A 33 -5.44 2.14 -10.34
C PHE A 33 -5.14 2.83 -11.68
N GLY A 34 -4.30 3.86 -11.70
CA GLY A 34 -3.96 4.61 -12.91
C GLY A 34 -5.04 5.61 -13.33
N GLN A 35 -5.93 6.04 -12.44
CA GLN A 35 -7.04 6.93 -12.80
C GLN A 35 -6.56 8.35 -13.11
N VAL A 36 -7.06 8.94 -14.20
CA VAL A 36 -6.56 10.24 -14.70
C VAL A 36 -6.85 11.37 -13.71
N GLU A 37 -8.12 11.58 -13.38
CA GLU A 37 -8.60 12.71 -12.57
C GLU A 37 -8.46 12.46 -11.06
N ASN A 38 -8.79 11.23 -10.62
CA ASN A 38 -8.81 10.83 -9.22
C ASN A 38 -8.02 9.54 -9.04
N GLU A 39 -6.69 9.64 -8.97
CA GLU A 39 -5.84 8.47 -8.76
C GLU A 39 -6.06 7.87 -7.36
N ARG A 40 -6.04 6.54 -7.31
CA ARG A 40 -6.15 5.76 -6.08
C ARG A 40 -5.03 4.73 -6.03
N ILE A 41 -4.33 4.71 -4.91
CA ILE A 41 -3.44 3.61 -4.56
C ILE A 41 -3.97 3.02 -3.26
N GLN A 42 -4.51 1.80 -3.33
CA GLN A 42 -4.89 1.08 -2.13
C GLN A 42 -3.64 0.49 -1.49
N LEU A 43 -3.43 0.74 -0.21
CA LEU A 43 -2.20 0.46 0.51
C LEU A 43 -2.35 -0.70 1.51
N ASN A 44 -1.28 -1.46 1.65
CA ASN A 44 -1.14 -2.56 2.58
C ASN A 44 0.16 -2.44 3.38
N GLU A 45 0.09 -2.86 4.64
CA GLU A 45 1.25 -3.19 5.48
C GLU A 45 1.00 -4.61 6.00
N ASP A 46 1.90 -5.54 5.76
CA ASP A 46 1.69 -6.99 5.96
C ASP A 46 1.42 -7.42 7.42
N SER A 47 1.79 -6.60 8.41
CA SER A 47 1.55 -6.85 9.83
C SER A 47 0.30 -6.17 10.37
N LEU A 48 -0.50 -5.52 9.53
CA LEU A 48 -1.76 -4.92 9.93
C LEU A 48 -2.90 -5.96 9.98
N TRP A 49 -3.07 -6.58 11.14
CA TRP A 49 -4.14 -7.56 11.40
C TRP A 49 -5.11 -7.04 12.45
N TYR A 50 -6.36 -7.50 12.41
CA TYR A 50 -7.38 -7.13 13.40
C TYR A 50 -7.16 -7.83 14.74
N GLY A 51 -7.22 -7.10 15.85
CA GLY A 51 -7.08 -7.64 17.20
C GLY A 51 -5.64 -8.04 17.57
N GLY A 52 -5.43 -8.40 18.83
CA GLY A 52 -4.12 -8.73 19.40
C GLY A 52 -3.87 -10.22 19.60
N PRO A 53 -2.87 -10.61 20.41
CA PRO A 53 -2.71 -11.98 20.88
C PRO A 53 -3.99 -12.48 21.56
N SER A 54 -4.34 -13.76 21.40
CA SER A 54 -5.51 -14.37 22.05
C SER A 54 -5.30 -15.84 22.33
N ASP A 55 -5.84 -16.28 23.46
CA ASP A 55 -6.01 -17.70 23.76
C ASP A 55 -7.21 -18.23 22.95
N LEU A 56 -6.97 -19.23 22.12
CA LEU A 56 -7.99 -19.88 21.29
C LEU A 56 -8.36 -21.27 21.84
N HIS A 57 -7.81 -21.67 22.98
CA HIS A 57 -8.07 -22.97 23.58
C HIS A 57 -9.52 -23.10 24.04
N HIS A 58 -10.15 -24.22 23.67
CA HIS A 58 -11.47 -24.55 24.18
C HIS A 58 -11.34 -25.17 25.59
N PRO A 59 -12.03 -24.65 26.61
CA PRO A 59 -11.87 -25.10 27.99
C PRO A 59 -12.24 -26.58 28.19
N ASP A 60 -13.14 -27.10 27.35
CA ASP A 60 -13.60 -28.48 27.43
C ASP A 60 -12.74 -29.48 26.65
N THR A 61 -11.76 -29.04 25.85
CA THR A 61 -10.89 -29.95 25.07
C THR A 61 -10.27 -30.99 25.99
N LYS A 62 -9.60 -30.55 27.06
CA LYS A 62 -8.90 -31.47 27.97
C LYS A 62 -9.84 -32.48 28.64
N LYS A 63 -11.10 -32.10 28.89
CA LYS A 63 -12.09 -32.93 29.57
C LYS A 63 -12.58 -34.09 28.69
N HIS A 64 -12.80 -33.83 27.40
CA HIS A 64 -13.39 -34.83 26.50
C HIS A 64 -12.37 -35.65 25.69
N ILE A 65 -11.08 -35.30 25.71
CA ILE A 65 -10.04 -36.10 25.03
C ILE A 65 -10.05 -37.59 25.42
N PRO A 66 -10.21 -37.99 26.71
CA PRO A 66 -10.28 -39.41 27.06
C PRO A 66 -11.47 -40.13 26.43
N GLU A 67 -12.65 -39.52 26.46
CA GLU A 67 -13.90 -40.06 25.89
C GLU A 67 -13.82 -40.15 24.36
N ILE A 68 -13.32 -39.11 23.70
CA ILE A 68 -13.10 -39.11 22.24
C ILE A 68 -12.15 -40.25 21.85
N ARG A 69 -11.05 -40.45 22.58
CA ARG A 69 -10.10 -41.56 22.33
C ARG A 69 -10.76 -42.92 22.52
N GLN A 70 -11.57 -43.08 23.56
CA GLN A 70 -12.32 -44.33 23.79
C GLN A 70 -13.25 -44.64 22.62
N LEU A 71 -14.06 -43.68 22.18
CA LEU A 71 -14.97 -43.86 21.03
C LEU A 71 -14.21 -44.26 19.77
N LEU A 72 -13.03 -43.69 19.52
CA LEU A 72 -12.17 -44.08 18.40
C LEU A 72 -11.66 -45.53 18.52
N PHE A 73 -11.22 -45.97 19.69
CA PHE A 73 -10.75 -47.35 19.91
C PHE A 73 -11.89 -48.38 19.80
N GLU A 74 -13.12 -47.98 20.10
CA GLU A 74 -14.32 -48.81 19.95
C GLU A 74 -14.86 -48.82 18.49
N GLY A 75 -14.24 -48.08 17.56
CA GLY A 75 -14.69 -47.98 16.17
C GLY A 75 -15.91 -47.05 15.96
N LYS A 76 -16.32 -46.29 16.98
CA LYS A 76 -17.44 -45.34 16.96
C LYS A 76 -17.02 -43.96 16.43
N THR A 77 -16.61 -43.93 15.17
CA THR A 77 -15.97 -42.74 14.58
C THR A 77 -16.91 -41.54 14.45
N LYS A 78 -18.19 -41.76 14.15
CA LYS A 78 -19.18 -40.68 13.99
C LYS A 78 -19.46 -39.97 15.32
N GLU A 79 -19.60 -40.74 16.39
CA GLU A 79 -19.81 -40.23 17.75
C GLU A 79 -18.57 -39.47 18.23
N ALA A 80 -17.37 -40.01 17.97
CA ALA A 80 -16.11 -39.34 18.30
C ALA A 80 -15.95 -38.00 17.56
N GLU A 81 -16.26 -37.98 16.26
CA GLU A 81 -16.21 -36.76 15.43
C GLU A 81 -17.21 -35.71 15.93
N PHE A 82 -18.46 -36.13 16.21
CA PHE A 82 -19.49 -35.22 16.71
C PHE A 82 -19.07 -34.57 18.03
N LEU A 83 -18.55 -35.35 18.99
CA LEU A 83 -18.04 -34.83 20.26
C LEU A 83 -16.80 -33.94 20.08
N ALA A 84 -15.85 -34.34 19.24
CA ALA A 84 -14.64 -33.56 18.95
C ALA A 84 -14.98 -32.20 18.31
N SER A 85 -15.98 -32.15 17.42
CA SER A 85 -16.40 -30.88 16.79
C SER A 85 -16.87 -29.84 17.81
N MET A 86 -17.45 -30.28 18.93
CA MET A 86 -17.90 -29.40 20.01
C MET A 86 -16.78 -29.08 20.99
N ALA A 87 -15.98 -30.09 21.38
CA ALA A 87 -15.00 -29.93 22.46
C ALA A 87 -13.62 -29.42 22.00
N MET A 88 -13.28 -29.57 20.72
CA MET A 88 -11.94 -29.30 20.16
C MET A 88 -11.91 -28.13 19.17
N THR A 89 -13.05 -27.54 18.84
CA THR A 89 -13.10 -26.30 18.05
C THR A 89 -12.74 -25.10 18.92
N SER A 90 -12.02 -24.12 18.38
CA SER A 90 -11.57 -22.95 19.15
C SER A 90 -12.74 -22.16 19.78
N ALA A 91 -12.46 -21.57 20.94
CA ALA A 91 -13.33 -20.60 21.59
C ALA A 91 -12.47 -19.37 21.97
N PRO A 92 -12.65 -18.21 21.32
CA PRO A 92 -13.64 -17.91 20.28
C PRO A 92 -13.36 -18.57 18.92
N LYS A 93 -14.40 -18.70 18.10
CA LYS A 93 -14.31 -19.25 16.72
C LYS A 93 -13.79 -18.23 15.70
N TYR A 94 -13.85 -16.94 16.03
CA TYR A 94 -13.49 -15.87 15.09
C TYR A 94 -11.96 -15.76 14.96
N LEU A 95 -11.45 -16.07 13.77
CA LEU A 95 -10.07 -15.81 13.41
C LEU A 95 -9.93 -14.37 12.93
N LYS A 96 -8.86 -13.74 13.39
CA LYS A 96 -8.54 -12.35 13.19
C LYS A 96 -8.10 -12.09 11.75
N PRO A 97 -8.84 -11.28 10.95
CA PRO A 97 -8.50 -11.07 9.55
C PRO A 97 -7.37 -10.05 9.36
N TYR A 98 -6.73 -10.15 8.20
CA TYR A 98 -5.85 -9.12 7.67
C TYR A 98 -6.66 -7.86 7.31
N HIS A 99 -6.12 -6.67 7.59
CA HIS A 99 -6.77 -5.39 7.28
C HIS A 99 -5.93 -4.54 6.32
N PRO A 100 -6.57 -3.82 5.37
CA PRO A 100 -5.88 -2.82 4.56
C PRO A 100 -5.42 -1.65 5.43
N LEU A 101 -4.30 -1.02 5.01
CA LEU A 101 -3.74 0.14 5.68
C LEU A 101 -4.65 1.35 5.49
N CYS A 102 -4.72 1.86 4.26
CA CYS A 102 -5.58 2.95 3.84
C CYS A 102 -5.55 3.05 2.30
N ASP A 103 -6.26 4.02 1.74
CA ASP A 103 -6.09 4.48 0.37
C ASP A 103 -5.30 5.80 0.39
N LEU A 104 -4.33 5.93 -0.52
CA LEU A 104 -3.79 7.21 -0.94
C LEU A 104 -4.65 7.71 -2.12
N LEU A 105 -5.32 8.84 -1.90
CA LEU A 105 -6.17 9.48 -2.90
C LEU A 105 -5.50 10.73 -3.43
N ILE A 106 -5.43 10.86 -4.75
CA ILE A 106 -4.79 11.97 -5.43
C ILE A 106 -5.73 12.55 -6.48
N GLY A 107 -6.04 13.84 -6.35
CA GLY A 107 -6.96 14.54 -7.25
C GLY A 107 -6.26 15.59 -8.10
N PHE A 108 -6.69 15.69 -9.35
CA PHE A 108 -6.22 16.65 -10.35
C PHE A 108 -7.43 17.39 -10.93
N TRP A 109 -7.63 18.65 -10.57
CA TRP A 109 -8.86 19.38 -10.95
C TRP A 109 -8.89 19.78 -12.43
N ASP A 110 -7.73 19.86 -13.07
CA ASP A 110 -7.54 20.25 -14.48
C ASP A 110 -7.22 19.05 -15.37
N HIS A 111 -7.41 17.82 -14.87
CA HIS A 111 -7.21 16.59 -15.65
C HIS A 111 -8.54 15.82 -15.86
N PRO A 112 -9.53 16.40 -16.56
CA PRO A 112 -10.80 15.72 -16.80
C PRO A 112 -10.56 14.43 -17.58
N ALA A 113 -11.00 13.29 -17.03
CA ALA A 113 -10.69 11.97 -17.59
C ALA A 113 -11.16 11.80 -19.05
N ALA A 114 -12.25 12.47 -19.45
CA ALA A 114 -12.79 12.42 -20.80
C ALA A 114 -11.91 13.08 -21.88
N GLN A 115 -10.95 13.92 -21.48
CA GLN A 115 -10.01 14.61 -22.39
C GLN A 115 -8.64 13.91 -22.46
N ALA A 116 -8.48 12.79 -21.76
CA ALA A 116 -7.20 12.08 -21.74
C ALA A 116 -6.97 11.31 -23.04
N GLU A 117 -5.88 11.68 -23.72
CA GLU A 117 -5.42 11.04 -24.94
C GLU A 117 -4.14 10.23 -24.69
N GLU A 118 -3.82 9.31 -25.60
CA GLU A 118 -2.60 8.50 -25.55
C GLU A 118 -2.35 7.81 -24.19
N TYR A 119 -3.44 7.43 -23.51
CA TYR A 119 -3.35 6.83 -22.20
C TYR A 119 -2.66 5.45 -22.26
N ARG A 120 -1.73 5.23 -21.34
CA ARG A 120 -1.09 3.95 -21.08
C ARG A 120 -0.74 3.84 -19.61
N ARG A 121 -1.07 2.70 -19.00
CA ARG A 121 -0.47 2.26 -17.73
C ARG A 121 0.24 0.94 -17.93
N GLU A 122 1.35 0.75 -17.23
CA GLU A 122 2.15 -0.47 -17.32
C GLU A 122 2.81 -0.82 -15.98
N LEU A 123 3.02 -2.10 -15.75
CA LEU A 123 3.93 -2.64 -14.75
C LEU A 123 5.12 -3.23 -15.50
N ASP A 124 6.28 -2.61 -15.31
CA ASP A 124 7.56 -3.14 -15.75
C ASP A 124 8.01 -4.17 -14.72
N MET A 125 7.81 -5.46 -15.05
CA MET A 125 8.07 -6.55 -14.10
C MET A 125 9.56 -6.75 -13.87
N GLU A 126 10.43 -6.37 -14.82
CA GLU A 126 11.88 -6.45 -14.64
C GLU A 126 12.39 -5.43 -13.62
N LYS A 127 11.75 -4.25 -13.60
CA LYS A 127 12.13 -3.13 -12.72
C LYS A 127 11.30 -3.06 -11.43
N GLY A 128 10.16 -3.73 -11.37
CA GLY A 128 9.19 -3.57 -10.29
C GLY A 128 8.63 -2.13 -10.21
N VAL A 129 8.40 -1.48 -11.36
CA VAL A 129 7.95 -0.08 -11.44
C VAL A 129 6.65 0.00 -12.24
N VAL A 130 5.64 0.65 -11.67
CA VAL A 130 4.43 1.04 -12.40
C VAL A 130 4.66 2.39 -13.05
N ARG A 131 4.26 2.51 -14.33
CA ARG A 131 4.20 3.77 -15.05
C ARG A 131 2.80 4.07 -15.54
N VAL A 132 2.39 5.33 -15.47
CA VAL A 132 1.16 5.83 -16.09
C VAL A 132 1.54 7.05 -16.93
N SER A 133 1.04 7.12 -18.16
CA SER A 133 1.19 8.31 -19.01
C SER A 133 -0.09 8.57 -19.80
N TYR A 134 -0.39 9.85 -20.00
CA TYR A 134 -1.48 10.33 -20.83
C TYR A 134 -1.19 11.77 -21.25
N LYS A 135 -1.96 12.28 -22.21
CA LYS A 135 -1.95 13.68 -22.62
C LYS A 135 -3.29 14.35 -22.34
N ILE A 136 -3.23 15.61 -21.93
CA ILE A 136 -4.40 16.51 -21.85
C ILE A 136 -3.96 17.85 -22.44
N ASN A 137 -4.73 18.39 -23.40
CA ASN A 137 -4.42 19.65 -24.08
C ASN A 137 -2.98 19.71 -24.64
N GLY A 138 -2.49 18.59 -25.17
CA GLY A 138 -1.13 18.46 -25.72
C GLY A 138 0.00 18.33 -24.69
N ILE A 139 -0.28 18.42 -23.38
CA ILE A 139 0.70 18.27 -22.30
C ILE A 139 0.76 16.79 -21.91
N ARG A 140 1.96 16.19 -21.90
CA ARG A 140 2.15 14.82 -21.42
C ARG A 140 2.38 14.81 -19.91
N PHE A 141 1.54 14.06 -19.22
CA PHE A 141 1.72 13.73 -17.81
C PHE A 141 2.29 12.32 -17.65
N THR A 142 3.12 12.14 -16.63
CA THR A 142 3.74 10.86 -16.30
C THR A 142 3.71 10.60 -14.81
N ARG A 143 3.55 9.33 -14.44
CA ARG A 143 3.63 8.83 -13.08
C ARG A 143 4.59 7.64 -13.05
N GLU A 144 5.49 7.59 -12.08
CA GLU A 144 6.31 6.42 -11.79
C GLU A 144 6.14 6.04 -10.32
N ILE A 145 5.77 4.79 -10.04
CA ILE A 145 5.36 4.34 -8.71
C ILE A 145 6.04 3.01 -8.40
N PHE A 146 6.73 2.92 -7.26
CA PHE A 146 7.41 1.71 -6.81
C PHE A 146 7.47 1.63 -5.28
N ALA A 147 7.62 0.42 -4.75
CA ALA A 147 7.85 0.18 -3.33
C ALA A 147 9.28 -0.32 -3.14
N SER A 148 10.13 0.48 -2.50
CA SER A 148 11.56 0.19 -2.32
C SER A 148 11.80 -0.67 -1.10
N HIS A 149 12.42 -1.84 -1.29
CA HIS A 149 12.85 -2.69 -0.18
C HIS A 149 14.04 -2.07 0.57
N THR A 150 15.05 -1.60 -0.16
CA THR A 150 16.27 -1.00 0.40
C THR A 150 16.03 0.26 1.25
N ASN A 151 14.94 0.98 1.00
CA ASN A 151 14.59 2.21 1.74
C ASN A 151 13.33 2.08 2.60
N GLN A 152 12.62 0.95 2.51
CA GLN A 152 11.40 0.69 3.29
C GLN A 152 10.29 1.75 3.12
N VAL A 153 10.19 2.35 1.93
CA VAL A 153 9.20 3.38 1.55
C VAL A 153 8.57 3.06 0.19
N MET A 154 7.36 3.57 -0.04
CA MET A 154 6.76 3.67 -1.37
C MET A 154 7.02 5.06 -1.94
N VAL A 155 7.40 5.13 -3.21
CA VAL A 155 7.75 6.38 -3.90
C VAL A 155 6.81 6.54 -5.10
N LEU A 156 6.21 7.72 -5.23
CA LEU A 156 5.36 8.09 -6.34
C LEU A 156 5.86 9.40 -6.93
N ARG A 157 6.30 9.37 -8.18
CA ARG A 157 6.79 10.53 -8.90
C ARG A 157 5.78 10.94 -9.94
N PHE A 158 5.36 12.20 -9.91
CA PHE A 158 4.47 12.83 -10.87
C PHE A 158 5.26 13.89 -11.65
N GLY A 159 5.08 13.95 -12.96
CA GLY A 159 5.74 14.93 -13.82
C GLY A 159 4.89 15.31 -15.02
N CYS A 160 5.24 16.44 -15.64
CA CYS A 160 4.68 16.91 -16.89
C CYS A 160 5.79 17.43 -17.81
N ASP A 161 5.57 17.44 -19.13
CA ASP A 161 6.55 17.89 -20.13
C ASP A 161 6.51 19.40 -20.39
N GLN A 162 5.63 20.14 -19.70
CA GLN A 162 5.58 21.60 -19.72
C GLN A 162 5.74 22.17 -18.32
N PRO A 163 6.55 23.23 -18.12
CA PRO A 163 6.81 23.79 -16.80
C PRO A 163 5.54 24.34 -16.15
N GLU A 164 5.46 24.20 -14.83
CA GLU A 164 4.40 24.76 -13.97
C GLU A 164 2.97 24.27 -14.28
N LYS A 165 2.83 23.13 -14.97
CA LYS A 165 1.53 22.55 -15.36
C LYS A 165 1.04 21.44 -14.46
N LEU A 166 1.75 21.10 -13.39
CA LEU A 166 1.31 20.07 -12.45
C LEU A 166 0.73 20.71 -11.18
N SER A 167 -0.57 20.54 -10.98
CA SER A 167 -1.23 20.86 -9.71
C SER A 167 -2.07 19.68 -9.23
N MET A 168 -2.03 19.39 -7.94
CA MET A 168 -2.65 18.20 -7.38
C MET A 168 -2.97 18.37 -5.90
N LYS A 169 -3.93 17.59 -5.42
CA LYS A 169 -4.14 17.36 -3.99
C LYS A 169 -3.91 15.90 -3.64
N ALA A 170 -3.42 15.62 -2.45
CA ALA A 170 -3.27 14.26 -1.94
C ALA A 170 -3.78 14.16 -0.49
N THR A 171 -4.44 13.07 -0.15
CA THR A 171 -4.88 12.75 1.21
C THR A 171 -4.78 11.24 1.48
N LEU A 172 -4.74 10.87 2.75
CA LEU A 172 -4.85 9.50 3.22
C LEU A 172 -6.27 9.27 3.73
N TYR A 173 -6.88 8.18 3.30
CA TYR A 173 -8.28 7.88 3.60
C TYR A 173 -8.47 6.42 3.95
N ARG A 174 -9.26 6.09 4.98
CA ARG A 174 -9.48 4.70 5.39
C ARG A 174 -10.96 4.42 5.63
N ARG A 175 -11.46 3.30 5.12
CA ARG A 175 -12.79 2.77 5.46
C ARG A 175 -12.74 1.29 5.87
N PRO A 176 -13.67 0.82 6.71
CA PRO A 176 -14.75 1.59 7.33
C PRO A 176 -14.31 2.41 8.55
N PHE A 177 -13.09 2.20 9.05
CA PHE A 177 -12.56 2.85 10.25
C PHE A 177 -11.60 3.98 9.86
N ASP A 178 -12.10 5.21 9.79
CA ASP A 178 -11.31 6.39 9.45
C ASP A 178 -10.87 7.14 10.72
N PRO A 179 -9.60 7.06 11.13
CA PRO A 179 -9.11 7.91 12.21
C PRO A 179 -8.80 9.35 11.76
N GLY A 180 -8.91 9.63 10.46
CA GLY A 180 -8.47 10.87 9.83
C GLY A 180 -6.95 10.92 9.63
N SER A 181 -6.52 11.87 8.81
CA SER A 181 -5.11 12.26 8.69
C SER A 181 -4.94 13.71 9.10
N ARG A 182 -3.72 14.07 9.55
CA ARG A 182 -3.40 15.42 10.01
C ARG A 182 -2.05 15.89 9.47
N PRO A 183 -1.80 17.21 9.38
CA PRO A 183 -0.48 17.73 9.09
C PRO A 183 0.58 17.25 10.10
N ASP A 184 1.80 17.02 9.60
CA ASP A 184 2.99 16.66 10.38
C ASP A 184 4.20 17.47 9.90
N GLY A 185 4.06 18.79 9.92
CA GLY A 185 4.97 19.74 9.28
C GLY A 185 4.63 20.02 7.82
N THR A 186 5.38 20.95 7.21
CA THR A 186 5.10 21.45 5.86
C THR A 186 5.20 20.34 4.82
N GLY A 187 4.13 20.16 4.03
CA GLY A 187 4.10 19.17 2.97
C GLY A 187 4.03 17.72 3.46
N THR A 188 3.68 17.51 4.73
CA THR A 188 3.57 16.17 5.33
C THR A 188 2.18 15.93 5.90
N LEU A 189 1.65 14.72 5.72
CA LEU A 189 0.48 14.21 6.43
C LEU A 189 0.86 12.94 7.19
N ILE A 190 0.21 12.72 8.32
CA ILE A 190 0.27 11.46 9.06
C ILE A 190 -1.13 10.96 9.39
N MET A 191 -1.34 9.67 9.22
CA MET A 191 -2.51 8.93 9.68
C MET A 191 -2.06 7.91 10.71
N ASN A 192 -2.63 7.98 11.91
CA ASN A 192 -2.41 7.01 12.98
C ASN A 192 -3.73 6.31 13.30
N GLY A 193 -3.67 5.02 13.59
CA GLY A 193 -4.86 4.29 14.03
C GLY A 193 -4.52 2.95 14.63
N ARG A 194 -5.57 2.17 14.90
CA ARG A 194 -5.46 0.79 15.38
C ARG A 194 -6.43 -0.11 14.65
N SER A 195 -6.16 -1.40 14.66
CA SER A 195 -6.96 -2.41 13.98
C SER A 195 -7.72 -3.28 14.97
N GLY A 196 -8.82 -2.77 15.50
CA GLY A 196 -9.51 -3.37 16.66
C GLY A 196 -9.02 -2.78 17.99
N GLU A 197 -9.74 -3.07 19.08
CA GLU A 197 -9.49 -2.48 20.39
C GLU A 197 -8.09 -2.83 20.93
N ASP A 198 -7.75 -4.12 20.93
CA ASP A 198 -6.44 -4.66 21.33
C ASP A 198 -5.52 -4.92 20.12
N GLY A 199 -5.82 -4.29 18.99
CA GLY A 199 -5.12 -4.53 17.73
C GLY A 199 -3.79 -3.83 17.62
N VAL A 200 -3.05 -4.16 16.56
CA VAL A 200 -1.83 -3.45 16.22
C VAL A 200 -2.16 -1.98 15.91
N HIS A 201 -1.33 -1.10 16.46
CA HIS A 201 -1.33 0.32 16.10
C HIS A 201 -0.54 0.48 14.81
N TYR A 202 -0.92 1.43 13.97
CA TYR A 202 -0.21 1.75 12.75
C TYR A 202 -0.04 3.25 12.60
N SER A 203 1.02 3.61 11.86
CA SER A 203 1.28 4.96 11.39
C SER A 203 1.54 4.88 9.88
N CYS A 204 0.99 5.83 9.14
CA CYS A 204 1.24 6.04 7.71
C CYS A 204 1.56 7.51 7.49
N LEU A 205 2.77 7.80 7.04
CA LEU A 205 3.26 9.15 6.82
C LEU A 205 3.49 9.38 5.32
N LEU A 206 2.95 10.47 4.81
CA LEU A 206 3.06 10.90 3.42
C LEU A 206 3.77 12.24 3.38
N LYS A 207 4.88 12.32 2.65
CA LYS A 207 5.63 13.56 2.42
C LYS A 207 5.63 13.91 0.93
N ALA A 208 5.33 15.17 0.62
CA ALA A 208 5.48 15.73 -0.72
C ALA A 208 6.74 16.58 -0.84
N ILE A 209 7.43 16.44 -1.97
CA ILE A 209 8.60 17.21 -2.38
C ILE A 209 8.29 17.73 -3.78
N SER A 210 8.30 19.06 -3.95
CA SER A 210 7.94 19.70 -5.22
C SER A 210 9.16 20.33 -5.87
N GLU A 211 9.30 20.15 -7.17
CA GLU A 211 10.24 20.88 -8.01
C GLU A 211 9.50 22.03 -8.69
N GLY A 212 9.76 23.25 -8.21
CA GLY A 212 8.97 24.43 -8.57
C GLY A 212 7.61 24.46 -7.87
N GLY A 213 6.83 25.52 -8.14
CA GLY A 213 5.50 25.68 -7.56
C GLY A 213 5.50 25.89 -6.04
N THR A 214 4.38 25.55 -5.40
CA THR A 214 4.21 25.66 -3.94
C THR A 214 3.54 24.43 -3.36
N ILE A 215 3.84 24.11 -2.10
CA ILE A 215 3.18 23.06 -1.31
C ILE A 215 2.55 23.71 -0.07
N LYS A 216 1.30 23.37 0.23
CA LYS A 216 0.59 23.77 1.45
C LYS A 216 -0.14 22.58 2.05
N ASN A 217 -0.31 22.61 3.37
CA ASN A 217 -1.29 21.77 4.06
C ASN A 217 -2.60 22.55 4.16
N ILE A 218 -3.71 21.98 3.69
CA ILE A 218 -5.05 22.58 3.80
C ILE A 218 -5.97 21.50 4.36
N GLY A 219 -6.39 21.66 5.62
CA GLY A 219 -7.09 20.59 6.34
C GLY A 219 -6.22 19.33 6.43
N ASP A 220 -6.77 18.21 5.97
CA ASP A 220 -6.11 16.91 5.86
C ASP A 220 -5.56 16.63 4.45
N PHE A 221 -5.39 17.67 3.62
CA PHE A 221 -4.84 17.55 2.27
C PHE A 221 -3.45 18.18 2.17
N LEU A 222 -2.58 17.54 1.40
CA LEU A 222 -1.47 18.21 0.73
C LEU A 222 -2.01 18.87 -0.54
N PHE A 223 -1.74 20.17 -0.71
CA PHE A 223 -2.11 20.92 -1.89
C PHE A 223 -0.86 21.45 -2.57
N ILE A 224 -0.64 21.01 -3.81
CA ILE A 224 0.51 21.37 -4.63
C ILE A 224 0.03 22.13 -5.86
N GLN A 225 0.66 23.26 -6.15
CA GLN A 225 0.26 24.13 -7.27
C GLN A 225 1.46 24.48 -8.14
N ARG A 226 1.25 24.43 -9.46
CA ARG A 226 2.20 24.92 -10.48
C ARG A 226 3.61 24.31 -10.35
N ALA A 227 3.68 23.03 -10.01
CA ALA A 227 4.94 22.29 -9.97
C ALA A 227 5.37 21.89 -11.38
N ASN A 228 6.66 21.66 -11.56
CA ASN A 228 7.20 20.94 -12.72
C ASN A 228 7.08 19.43 -12.51
N ALA A 229 7.32 19.01 -11.28
CA ALA A 229 7.21 17.63 -10.84
C ALA A 229 7.08 17.52 -9.32
N VAL A 230 6.49 16.43 -8.86
CA VAL A 230 6.24 16.16 -7.44
C VAL A 230 6.65 14.73 -7.11
N THR A 231 7.43 14.55 -6.05
CA THR A 231 7.72 13.24 -5.47
C THR A 231 6.96 13.10 -4.16
N LEU A 232 6.08 12.11 -4.08
CA LEU A 232 5.49 11.65 -2.84
C LEU A 232 6.30 10.48 -2.29
N ILE A 233 6.65 10.55 -1.01
CA ILE A 233 7.30 9.47 -0.27
C ILE A 233 6.36 9.04 0.83
N LEU A 234 6.04 7.75 0.86
CA LEU A 234 5.13 7.16 1.84
C LEU A 234 5.86 6.10 2.65
N ALA A 235 5.82 6.22 3.97
CA ALA A 235 6.23 5.17 4.89
C ALA A 235 5.03 4.74 5.73
N ALA A 236 4.97 3.46 6.05
CA ALA A 236 4.09 2.97 7.11
C ALA A 236 4.84 2.01 8.01
N ALA A 237 4.36 1.88 9.25
CA ALA A 237 4.88 0.98 10.26
C ALA A 237 3.76 0.60 11.24
N THR A 238 3.96 -0.47 12.00
CA THR A 238 3.01 -0.94 13.00
C THR A 238 3.70 -1.26 14.32
N SER A 239 2.89 -1.31 15.40
CA SER A 239 3.35 -1.73 16.72
C SER A 239 3.71 -3.21 16.80
N PHE A 240 3.43 -4.00 15.75
CA PHE A 240 3.89 -5.38 15.66
C PHE A 240 5.42 -5.48 15.51
N ARG A 241 6.04 -4.51 14.82
CA ARG A 241 7.49 -4.51 14.58
C ARG A 241 8.27 -3.46 15.36
N HIS A 242 7.60 -2.37 15.74
CA HIS A 242 8.26 -1.19 16.28
C HIS A 242 7.46 -0.59 17.42
N GLU A 243 8.13 -0.31 18.55
CA GLU A 243 7.48 0.32 19.70
C GLU A 243 6.87 1.69 19.36
N SER A 244 7.57 2.48 18.52
CA SER A 244 7.08 3.77 18.01
C SER A 244 6.97 3.76 16.48
N PRO A 245 5.83 3.32 15.91
CA PRO A 245 5.62 3.28 14.45
C PRO A 245 5.73 4.66 13.79
N GLU A 246 5.27 5.69 14.47
CA GLU A 246 5.30 7.07 14.00
C GLU A 246 6.74 7.58 13.78
N GLU A 247 7.62 7.35 14.76
CA GLU A 247 9.02 7.75 14.66
C GLU A 247 9.77 7.02 13.54
N ILE A 248 9.50 5.72 13.40
CA ILE A 248 10.05 4.92 12.29
C ILE A 248 9.61 5.44 10.93
N CYS A 249 8.36 5.89 10.79
CA CYS A 249 7.88 6.49 9.55
C CYS A 249 8.63 7.78 9.24
N ARG A 250 8.82 8.67 10.23
CA ARG A 250 9.57 9.92 10.06
C ARG A 250 11.01 9.68 9.62
N GLN A 251 11.71 8.77 10.29
CA GLN A 251 13.10 8.42 9.96
C GLN A 251 13.24 7.88 8.54
N ARG A 252 12.39 6.92 8.15
CA ARG A 252 12.39 6.34 6.80
C ARG A 252 12.12 7.38 5.72
N VAL A 253 11.12 8.24 5.95
CA VAL A 253 10.82 9.32 5.01
C VAL A 253 11.97 10.32 4.94
N GLN A 254 12.55 10.73 6.06
CA GLN A 254 13.67 11.68 6.05
C GLN A 254 14.88 11.13 5.29
N HIS A 255 15.30 9.89 5.58
CA HIS A 255 16.38 9.24 4.82
C HIS A 255 16.09 9.15 3.31
N ALA A 256 14.82 8.88 2.94
CA ALA A 256 14.44 8.84 1.55
C ALA A 256 14.42 10.23 0.88
N VAL A 257 14.00 11.27 1.60
CA VAL A 257 14.11 12.67 1.17
C VAL A 257 15.56 13.03 0.89
N ASP A 258 16.46 12.72 1.83
CA ASP A 258 17.89 13.05 1.75
C ASP A 258 18.58 12.33 0.57
N ALA A 259 18.16 11.10 0.27
CA ALA A 259 18.67 10.34 -0.87
C ALA A 259 18.20 10.89 -2.23
N GLY A 260 16.97 11.40 -2.30
CA GLY A 260 16.35 11.91 -3.52
C GLY A 260 15.88 10.84 -4.51
N PHE A 261 14.94 11.22 -5.38
CA PHE A 261 14.22 10.30 -6.27
C PHE A 261 15.13 9.42 -7.15
N ARG A 262 16.15 10.01 -7.78
CA ARG A 262 17.03 9.28 -8.71
C ARG A 262 17.79 8.17 -8.00
N SER A 263 18.34 8.45 -6.81
CA SER A 263 19.04 7.45 -5.98
C SER A 263 18.09 6.36 -5.50
N LEU A 264 16.90 6.74 -5.01
CA LEU A 264 15.88 5.78 -4.58
C LEU A 264 15.48 4.82 -5.70
N LYS A 265 15.26 5.35 -6.90
CA LYS A 265 14.89 4.55 -8.08
C LYS A 265 16.01 3.60 -8.51
N SER A 266 17.24 4.09 -8.61
CA SER A 266 18.38 3.24 -8.98
C SER A 266 18.52 2.07 -8.00
N ARG A 267 18.60 2.37 -6.69
CA ARG A 267 18.74 1.35 -5.64
C ARG A 267 17.56 0.38 -5.56
N HIS A 268 16.37 0.79 -5.99
CA HIS A 268 15.20 -0.08 -6.11
C HIS A 268 15.34 -1.02 -7.31
N GLU A 269 15.67 -0.47 -8.49
CA GLU A 269 15.83 -1.27 -9.72
C GLU A 269 16.97 -2.28 -9.56
N ASP A 270 18.11 -1.87 -8.98
CA ASP A 270 19.28 -2.73 -8.74
C ASP A 270 18.92 -3.91 -7.81
N ASP A 271 18.25 -3.63 -6.68
CA ASP A 271 17.79 -4.64 -5.70
C ASP A 271 16.76 -5.61 -6.31
N HIS A 272 15.80 -5.09 -7.05
CA HIS A 272 14.76 -5.89 -7.70
C HIS A 272 15.36 -6.82 -8.78
N GLN A 273 16.21 -6.26 -9.64
CA GLN A 273 16.82 -6.98 -10.75
C GLN A 273 17.80 -8.07 -10.27
N GLU A 274 18.43 -7.90 -9.10
CA GLU A 274 19.28 -8.94 -8.51
C GLU A 274 18.53 -10.27 -8.30
N ILE A 275 17.22 -10.22 -8.03
CA ILE A 275 16.37 -11.40 -7.87
C ILE A 275 15.69 -11.77 -9.19
N PHE A 276 15.07 -10.81 -9.86
CA PHE A 276 14.25 -11.07 -11.05
C PHE A 276 15.07 -11.67 -12.20
N ASN A 277 16.30 -11.19 -12.41
CA ASN A 277 17.14 -11.63 -13.53
C ASN A 277 17.84 -12.98 -13.28
N ARG A 278 17.61 -13.65 -12.14
CA ARG A 278 18.20 -14.97 -11.85
C ARG A 278 17.64 -16.08 -12.74
N VAL A 279 16.48 -15.87 -13.35
CA VAL A 279 15.83 -16.83 -14.24
C VAL A 279 15.40 -16.12 -15.52
N GLN A 280 15.70 -16.73 -16.67
CA GLN A 280 15.21 -16.33 -17.98
C GLN A 280 14.51 -17.54 -18.61
N LEU A 281 13.37 -17.30 -19.24
CA LEU A 281 12.53 -18.32 -19.88
C LEU A 281 12.34 -18.03 -21.36
#